data_AF-A0A090ZK48-F1
#
_entry.id   AF-A0A090ZK48-F1
#
_cell.length_a   1.000
_cell.length_b   1.000
_cell.length_c   1.000
_cell.angle_alpha   90.00
_cell.angle_beta   90.00
_cell.angle_gamma   90.00
#
_symmetry.space_group_name_H-M   'P 1'
#
loop_
_entity.id
_entity.type
_entity.pdbx_description
1 polymer ?
#
loop_
_entity_poly.entity_id
_entity_poly.type
_entity_poly.pdbx_seq_one_letter_code
_entity_poly.pdbx_strand_id
1 'polypeptide(L)'
;MDFAGKYLIFIMLPLMARYGADIAPKIHEIMQVGWVFILQEIGNLGTVLLGLPVAIWIGLRREAIGATLGIGREGELAYISEKYTLDSDEGRGVLSLYIIGTLFGTLFFSIIAPLMSAAGFSVEALAMSSGVGSASMMTGASSALIAGAPERTDTITAYASASQLLTSFLGTYTMVFLAVPLQRFMYKLLVRGKAK
;
A
#
# COMPACT_ATOMS: atom_id res chain seq x y z
N MET A 1 20.38 -14.21 -1.39
CA MET A 1 19.70 -12.89 -1.43
C MET A 1 20.47 -11.85 -2.26
N ASP A 2 21.80 -11.95 -2.40
CA ASP A 2 22.61 -10.98 -3.17
C ASP A 2 22.20 -10.75 -4.62
N PHE A 3 21.81 -11.81 -5.35
CA PHE A 3 21.37 -11.66 -6.74
C PHE A 3 20.07 -10.83 -6.83
N ALA A 4 19.05 -11.20 -6.04
CA ALA A 4 17.77 -10.51 -6.05
C ALA A 4 17.91 -9.04 -5.66
N GLY A 5 18.68 -8.72 -4.61
CA GLY A 5 18.94 -7.35 -4.18
C GLY A 5 19.72 -6.53 -5.22
N LYS A 6 20.77 -7.10 -5.82
CA LYS A 6 21.65 -6.40 -6.79
C LYS A 6 20.96 -6.11 -8.13
N TYR A 7 20.06 -6.99 -8.56
CA TYR A 7 19.38 -6.85 -9.86
C TYR A 7 17.93 -6.38 -9.77
N LEU A 8 17.40 -6.12 -8.55
CA LEU A 8 16.01 -5.72 -8.34
C LEU A 8 15.60 -4.53 -9.22
N ILE A 9 16.42 -3.47 -9.25
CA ILE A 9 16.15 -2.27 -10.05
C ILE A 9 16.03 -2.64 -11.54
N PHE A 10 16.99 -3.40 -12.08
CA PHE A 10 16.97 -3.81 -13.48
C PHE A 10 15.74 -4.67 -13.83
N ILE A 11 15.30 -5.52 -12.90
CA ILE A 11 14.10 -6.36 -13.08
C ILE A 11 12.82 -5.51 -13.00
N MET A 12 12.81 -4.44 -12.18
CA MET A 12 11.66 -3.55 -12.02
C MET A 12 11.58 -2.43 -13.09
N LEU A 13 12.67 -2.12 -13.80
CA LEU A 13 12.69 -1.08 -14.84
C LEU A 13 11.58 -1.24 -15.90
N PRO A 14 11.34 -2.43 -16.48
CA PRO A 14 10.25 -2.60 -17.45
C PRO A 14 8.87 -2.32 -16.86
N LEU A 15 8.66 -2.66 -15.58
CA LEU A 15 7.38 -2.40 -14.90
C LEU A 15 7.16 -0.90 -14.70
N MET A 16 8.21 -0.18 -14.28
CA MET A 16 8.15 1.28 -14.12
C MET A 16 7.97 1.99 -15.46
N ALA A 17 8.63 1.51 -16.52
CA ALA A 17 8.43 2.01 -17.87
C ALA A 17 6.99 1.78 -18.35
N ARG A 18 6.40 0.63 -18.05
CA ARG A 18 4.99 0.34 -18.34
C ARG A 18 4.06 1.30 -17.61
N TYR A 19 4.26 1.52 -16.30
CA TYR A 19 3.45 2.50 -15.57
C TYR A 19 3.57 3.91 -16.16
N GLY A 20 4.78 4.34 -16.54
CA GLY A 20 4.98 5.61 -17.24
C GLY A 20 4.20 5.70 -18.56
N ALA A 21 4.20 4.62 -19.35
CA ALA A 21 3.43 4.54 -20.59
C ALA A 21 1.91 4.58 -20.34
N ASP A 22 1.43 3.91 -19.29
CA ASP A 22 0.01 3.90 -18.91
C ASP A 22 -0.47 5.29 -18.40
N ILE A 23 0.41 6.06 -17.76
CA ILE A 23 0.11 7.40 -17.23
C ILE A 23 0.11 8.46 -18.34
N ALA A 24 0.97 8.30 -19.35
CA ALA A 24 1.23 9.32 -20.38
C ALA A 24 -0.04 9.89 -21.06
N PRO A 25 -1.06 9.09 -21.44
CA PRO A 25 -2.28 9.60 -22.08
C PRO A 25 -3.09 10.55 -21.19
N LYS A 26 -2.95 10.45 -19.87
CA LYS A 26 -3.76 11.16 -18.87
C LYS A 26 -2.95 12.05 -17.93
N ILE A 27 -1.68 12.28 -18.25
CA ILE A 27 -0.75 12.99 -17.37
C ILE A 27 -1.26 14.40 -16.98
N HIS A 28 -1.88 15.13 -17.90
CA HIS A 28 -2.38 16.47 -17.60
C HIS A 28 -3.53 16.44 -16.58
N GLU A 29 -4.46 15.49 -16.73
CA GLU A 29 -5.58 15.29 -15.80
C GLU A 29 -5.07 14.85 -14.42
N ILE A 30 -4.13 13.90 -14.38
CA ILE A 30 -3.53 13.39 -13.15
C ILE A 30 -2.81 14.51 -12.39
N MET A 31 -2.10 15.39 -13.09
CA MET A 31 -1.41 16.53 -12.48
C MET A 31 -2.39 17.53 -11.83
N GLN A 32 -3.59 17.70 -12.37
CA GLN A 32 -4.62 18.57 -11.78
C GLN A 32 -5.13 18.03 -10.44
N VAL A 33 -5.15 16.71 -10.28
CA VAL A 33 -5.54 16.03 -9.03
C VAL A 33 -4.34 15.51 -8.24
N GLY A 34 -3.11 15.96 -8.56
CA GLY A 34 -1.88 15.47 -7.93
C GLY A 34 -1.88 15.57 -6.40
N TRP A 35 -2.56 16.57 -5.84
CA TRP A 35 -2.72 16.74 -4.39
C TRP A 35 -3.51 15.59 -3.73
N VAL A 36 -4.44 14.95 -4.46
CA VAL A 36 -5.21 13.80 -3.97
C VAL A 36 -4.29 12.62 -3.70
N PHE A 37 -3.30 12.38 -4.57
CA PHE A 37 -2.33 11.31 -4.37
C PHE A 37 -1.43 11.56 -3.15
N ILE A 38 -1.11 12.82 -2.85
CA ILE A 38 -0.35 13.16 -1.62
C ILE A 38 -1.20 12.86 -0.38
N LEU A 39 -2.49 13.21 -0.39
CA LEU A 39 -3.39 12.88 0.71
C LEU A 39 -3.62 11.38 0.86
N GLN A 40 -3.69 10.65 -0.26
CA GLN A 40 -3.74 9.19 -0.26
C GLN A 40 -2.54 8.61 0.48
N GLU A 41 -1.34 9.14 0.22
CA GLU A 41 -0.13 8.68 0.88
C GLU A 41 -0.15 8.96 2.39
N ILE A 42 -0.69 10.11 2.82
CA ILE A 42 -0.93 10.36 4.24
C ILE A 42 -2.00 9.40 4.79
N GLY A 43 -2.99 9.03 3.98
CA GLY A 43 -4.00 8.02 4.30
C GLY A 43 -3.39 6.66 4.63
N ASN A 44 -2.22 6.31 4.10
CA ASN A 44 -1.51 5.09 4.46
C ASN A 44 -1.10 5.04 5.94
N LEU A 45 -0.98 6.19 6.62
CA LEU A 45 -0.80 6.25 8.07
C LEU A 45 -2.00 5.70 8.84
N GLY A 46 -3.14 5.51 8.17
CA GLY A 46 -4.31 4.81 8.68
C GLY A 46 -4.01 3.40 9.19
N THR A 47 -3.02 2.71 8.62
CA THR A 47 -2.59 1.39 9.12
C THR A 47 -2.01 1.49 10.52
N VAL A 48 -1.27 2.54 10.82
CA VAL A 48 -0.77 2.83 12.17
C VAL A 48 -1.89 3.36 13.07
N LEU A 49 -2.71 4.29 12.58
CA LEU A 49 -3.75 4.94 13.38
C LEU A 49 -4.90 4.00 13.77
N LEU A 50 -5.28 3.09 12.90
CA LEU A 50 -6.42 2.19 13.08
C LEU A 50 -5.97 0.73 13.20
N GLY A 51 -5.06 0.29 12.34
CA GLY A 51 -4.57 -1.09 12.33
C GLY A 51 -3.80 -1.45 13.60
N LEU A 52 -2.93 -0.57 14.11
CA LEU A 52 -2.16 -0.84 15.34
C LEU A 52 -3.07 -1.03 16.56
N PRO A 53 -4.03 -0.13 16.88
CA PRO A 53 -4.99 -0.38 17.96
C PRO A 53 -5.71 -1.72 17.84
N VAL A 54 -6.18 -2.06 16.64
CA VAL A 54 -6.88 -3.32 16.38
C VAL A 54 -5.95 -4.51 16.61
N ALA A 55 -4.72 -4.48 16.09
CA ALA A 55 -3.73 -5.54 16.26
C ALA A 55 -3.40 -5.78 17.76
N ILE A 56 -3.21 -4.70 18.53
CA ILE A 56 -2.97 -4.80 19.98
C ILE A 56 -4.21 -5.33 20.72
N TRP A 57 -5.41 -4.99 20.25
CA TRP A 57 -6.67 -5.45 20.82
C TRP A 57 -6.85 -6.96 20.66
N ILE A 58 -6.59 -7.50 19.46
CA ILE A 58 -6.64 -8.95 19.19
C ILE A 58 -5.45 -9.75 19.77
N GLY A 59 -4.53 -9.08 20.47
CA GLY A 59 -3.50 -9.73 21.27
C GLY A 59 -2.08 -9.68 20.71
N LEU A 60 -1.86 -9.15 19.50
CA LEU A 60 -0.51 -8.97 18.98
C LEU A 60 0.29 -8.01 19.86
N ARG A 61 1.62 -8.17 19.86
CA ARG A 61 2.54 -7.29 20.57
C ARG A 61 3.56 -6.76 19.59
N ARG A 62 4.75 -7.34 19.57
CA ARG A 62 5.84 -6.88 18.70
C ARG A 62 5.54 -7.15 17.24
N GLU A 63 4.79 -8.21 16.95
CA GLU A 63 4.31 -8.53 15.60
C GLU A 63 3.43 -7.40 15.03
N ALA A 64 2.69 -6.69 15.88
CA ALA A 64 1.87 -5.56 15.46
C ALA A 64 2.73 -4.44 14.85
N ILE A 65 3.93 -4.20 15.38
CA ILE A 65 4.86 -3.18 14.87
C ILE A 65 5.23 -3.47 13.41
N GLY A 66 5.47 -4.74 13.06
CA GLY A 66 5.75 -5.11 11.67
C GLY A 66 4.51 -5.13 10.80
N ALA A 67 3.39 -5.63 11.33
CA ALA A 67 2.15 -5.83 10.60
C ALA A 67 1.35 -4.53 10.34
N THR A 68 1.68 -3.42 11.00
CA THR A 68 0.91 -2.16 10.88
C THR A 68 1.75 -0.95 10.50
N LEU A 69 3.02 -1.15 10.13
CA LEU A 69 3.93 -0.04 9.79
C LEU A 69 3.55 0.67 8.49
N GLY A 70 2.81 -0.01 7.63
CA GLY A 70 2.39 0.49 6.34
C GLY A 70 1.50 -0.53 5.65
N ILE A 71 1.56 -0.53 4.33
CA ILE A 71 0.68 -1.30 3.45
C ILE A 71 1.36 -2.57 2.92
N GLY A 72 2.54 -2.91 3.47
CA GLY A 72 3.27 -4.13 3.14
C GLY A 72 4.05 -4.01 1.83
N ARG A 73 4.77 -2.90 1.64
CA ARG A 73 5.69 -2.74 0.51
C ARG A 73 7.12 -3.13 0.87
N GLU A 74 7.96 -3.04 -0.14
CA GLU A 74 9.38 -3.32 -0.11
C GLU A 74 10.12 -2.41 0.88
N GLY A 75 9.67 -1.16 1.03
CA GLY A 75 10.23 -0.20 1.99
C GLY A 75 10.05 -0.64 3.45
N GLU A 76 8.86 -1.10 3.82
CA GLU A 76 8.55 -1.62 5.15
C GLU A 76 9.35 -2.89 5.44
N LEU A 77 9.42 -3.80 4.47
CA LEU A 77 10.17 -5.05 4.60
C LEU A 77 11.66 -4.77 4.84
N ALA A 78 12.25 -3.88 4.03
CA ALA A 78 13.66 -3.48 4.16
C ALA A 78 13.93 -2.78 5.49
N TYR A 79 13.05 -1.87 5.91
CA TYR A 79 13.19 -1.15 7.17
C TYR A 79 13.15 -2.09 8.38
N ILE A 80 12.18 -3.01 8.41
CA ILE A 80 12.05 -3.97 9.50
C ILE A 80 13.19 -4.99 9.48
N SER A 81 13.61 -5.48 8.31
CA SER A 81 14.73 -6.43 8.22
C SER A 81 16.03 -5.81 8.73
N GLU A 82 16.31 -4.56 8.38
CA GLU A 82 17.53 -3.86 8.80
C GLU A 82 17.53 -3.56 10.30
N LYS A 83 16.36 -3.17 10.84
CA LYS A 83 16.26 -2.72 12.23
C LYS A 83 16.02 -3.83 13.24
N TYR A 84 15.29 -4.87 12.86
CA TYR A 84 14.82 -5.92 13.78
C TYR A 84 15.21 -7.34 13.34
N THR A 85 15.67 -7.56 12.11
CA THR A 85 15.81 -8.88 11.44
C THR A 85 14.47 -9.54 11.10
N LEU A 86 14.45 -10.38 10.06
CA LEU A 86 13.24 -11.09 9.63
C LEU A 86 12.79 -12.20 10.59
N ASP A 87 13.70 -12.72 11.42
CA ASP A 87 13.40 -13.76 12.41
C ASP A 87 12.79 -13.21 13.71
N SER A 88 12.79 -11.89 13.88
CA SER A 88 12.13 -11.23 15.02
C SER A 88 10.61 -11.28 14.93
N ASP A 89 9.94 -11.00 16.03
CA ASP A 89 8.47 -10.88 16.06
C ASP A 89 7.99 -9.76 15.11
N GLU A 90 8.68 -8.62 15.06
CA GLU A 90 8.43 -7.57 14.07
C GLU A 90 8.61 -8.08 12.63
N GLY A 91 9.69 -8.81 12.38
CA GLY A 91 10.01 -9.43 11.09
C GLY A 91 8.91 -10.39 10.63
N ARG A 92 8.44 -11.25 11.51
CA ARG A 92 7.30 -12.14 11.25
C ARG A 92 6.02 -11.38 10.96
N GLY A 93 5.78 -10.27 11.68
CA GLY A 93 4.64 -9.39 11.44
C GLY A 93 4.63 -8.80 10.03
N VAL A 94 5.73 -8.18 9.60
CA VAL A 94 5.82 -7.57 8.25
C VAL A 94 5.80 -8.62 7.15
N LEU A 95 6.45 -9.78 7.35
CA LEU A 95 6.43 -10.88 6.39
C LEU A 95 5.02 -11.46 6.22
N SER A 96 4.31 -11.63 7.33
CA SER A 96 2.93 -12.11 7.31
C SER A 96 2.04 -11.15 6.52
N LEU A 97 2.13 -9.84 6.81
CA LEU A 97 1.41 -8.81 6.06
C LEU A 97 1.78 -8.83 4.57
N TYR A 98 3.07 -8.91 4.24
CA TYR A 98 3.54 -8.88 2.86
C TYR A 98 3.01 -10.06 2.04
N ILE A 99 3.10 -11.28 2.58
CA ILE A 99 2.69 -12.51 1.87
C ILE A 99 1.17 -12.65 1.86
N ILE A 100 0.55 -12.65 3.04
CA ILE A 100 -0.90 -12.85 3.20
C ILE A 100 -1.64 -11.67 2.60
N GLY A 101 -1.17 -10.45 2.86
CA GLY A 101 -1.75 -9.24 2.29
C GLY A 101 -1.75 -9.29 0.77
N THR A 102 -0.63 -9.61 0.12
CA THR A 102 -0.58 -9.71 -1.36
C THR A 102 -1.58 -10.71 -1.93
N LEU A 103 -1.64 -11.91 -1.33
CA LEU A 103 -2.51 -12.99 -1.80
C LEU A 103 -3.99 -12.68 -1.58
N PHE A 104 -4.38 -12.41 -0.33
CA PHE A 104 -5.77 -12.19 0.03
C PHE A 104 -6.26 -10.79 -0.32
N GLY A 105 -5.38 -9.79 -0.27
CA GLY A 105 -5.68 -8.42 -0.66
C GLY A 105 -6.09 -8.35 -2.13
N THR A 106 -5.45 -9.11 -3.02
CA THR A 106 -5.86 -9.13 -4.45
C THR A 106 -7.30 -9.58 -4.62
N LEU A 107 -7.73 -10.62 -3.87
CA LEU A 107 -9.12 -11.08 -3.86
C LEU A 107 -10.07 -10.08 -3.20
N PHE A 108 -9.62 -9.45 -2.11
CA PHE A 108 -10.43 -8.47 -1.41
C PHE A 108 -10.70 -7.23 -2.27
N PHE A 109 -9.65 -6.65 -2.87
CA PHE A 109 -9.78 -5.45 -3.69
C PHE A 109 -10.55 -5.69 -5.00
N SER A 110 -10.46 -6.88 -5.61
CA SER A 110 -11.24 -7.21 -6.80
C SER A 110 -12.75 -7.25 -6.55
N ILE A 111 -13.18 -7.48 -5.31
CA ILE A 111 -14.59 -7.47 -4.91
C ILE A 111 -15.00 -6.08 -4.41
N ILE A 112 -14.17 -5.45 -3.58
CA ILE A 112 -14.49 -4.18 -2.93
C ILE A 112 -14.54 -3.03 -3.92
N ALA A 113 -13.66 -2.96 -4.92
CA ALA A 113 -13.66 -1.86 -5.87
C ALA A 113 -14.99 -1.77 -6.67
N PRO A 114 -15.52 -2.84 -7.27
CA PRO A 114 -16.85 -2.83 -7.88
C PRO A 114 -17.98 -2.53 -6.89
N LEU A 115 -17.91 -3.06 -5.66
CA LEU A 115 -18.93 -2.80 -4.64
C LEU A 115 -19.00 -1.32 -4.27
N MET A 116 -17.85 -0.66 -4.13
CA MET A 116 -17.79 0.78 -3.87
C MET A 116 -18.25 1.58 -5.09
N SER A 117 -17.98 1.12 -6.30
CA SER A 117 -18.55 1.71 -7.52
C SER A 117 -20.09 1.67 -7.48
N ALA A 118 -20.67 0.52 -7.12
CA ALA A 118 -22.11 0.37 -6.94
C ALA A 118 -22.68 1.22 -5.78
N ALA A 119 -21.88 1.53 -4.76
CA ALA A 119 -22.24 2.42 -3.66
C ALA A 119 -22.19 3.92 -4.05
N GLY A 120 -21.82 4.25 -5.29
CA GLY A 120 -21.85 5.62 -5.84
C GLY A 120 -20.53 6.38 -5.73
N PHE A 121 -19.42 5.72 -5.41
CA PHE A 121 -18.09 6.35 -5.44
C PHE A 121 -17.62 6.57 -6.88
N SER A 122 -16.93 7.69 -7.13
CA SER A 122 -16.40 8.05 -8.45
C SER A 122 -15.35 7.04 -8.94
N VAL A 123 -15.38 6.72 -10.23
CA VAL A 123 -14.44 5.78 -10.87
C VAL A 123 -12.99 6.24 -10.70
N GLU A 124 -12.72 7.54 -10.76
CA GLU A 124 -11.39 8.13 -10.61
C GLU A 124 -10.83 7.86 -9.21
N ALA A 125 -11.62 8.07 -8.15
CA ALA A 125 -11.21 7.77 -6.78
C ALA A 125 -10.96 6.27 -6.57
N LEU A 126 -11.81 5.41 -7.13
CA LEU A 126 -11.64 3.96 -7.04
C LEU A 126 -10.41 3.48 -7.82
N ALA A 127 -10.14 4.07 -8.97
CA ALA A 127 -8.94 3.82 -9.75
C ALA A 127 -7.67 4.22 -8.98
N MET A 128 -7.66 5.40 -8.34
CA MET A 128 -6.56 5.81 -7.46
C MET A 128 -6.38 4.82 -6.30
N SER A 129 -7.47 4.48 -5.60
CA SER A 129 -7.41 3.54 -4.47
C SER A 129 -6.93 2.12 -4.86
N SER A 130 -7.11 1.73 -6.11
CA SER A 130 -6.65 0.44 -6.63
C SER A 130 -5.12 0.36 -6.65
N GLY A 131 -4.42 1.48 -6.81
CA GLY A 131 -2.97 1.51 -6.95
C GLY A 131 -2.18 1.60 -5.64
N VAL A 132 -2.81 1.53 -4.47
CA VAL A 132 -2.08 1.67 -3.19
C VAL A 132 -1.34 0.37 -2.83
N GLY A 133 -1.84 -0.78 -3.26
CA GLY A 133 -1.30 -2.11 -2.94
C GLY A 133 -0.28 -2.66 -3.94
N SER A 134 0.02 -3.95 -3.87
CA SER A 134 0.94 -4.61 -4.81
C SER A 134 0.46 -4.52 -6.27
N ALA A 135 1.34 -4.83 -7.23
CA ALA A 135 0.96 -4.85 -8.64
C ALA A 135 -0.20 -5.82 -8.93
N SER A 136 -0.26 -6.94 -8.19
CA SER A 136 -1.37 -7.89 -8.30
C SER A 136 -2.67 -7.31 -7.75
N MET A 137 -2.63 -6.62 -6.60
CA MET A 137 -3.81 -5.95 -6.04
C MET A 137 -4.34 -4.89 -6.98
N MET A 138 -3.45 -4.05 -7.53
CA MET A 138 -3.81 -3.03 -8.51
C MET A 138 -4.47 -3.65 -9.73
N THR A 139 -3.87 -4.69 -10.29
CA THR A 139 -4.41 -5.37 -11.48
C THR A 139 -5.76 -6.01 -11.18
N GLY A 140 -5.92 -6.66 -10.01
CA GLY A 140 -7.17 -7.29 -9.61
C GLY A 140 -8.31 -6.29 -9.42
N ALA A 141 -8.03 -5.19 -8.72
CA ALA A 141 -9.00 -4.12 -8.44
C ALA A 141 -9.39 -3.37 -9.72
N SER A 142 -8.40 -2.92 -10.49
CA SER A 142 -8.62 -2.16 -11.72
C SER A 142 -9.31 -2.99 -12.80
N SER A 143 -8.94 -4.26 -12.99
CA SER A 143 -9.62 -5.15 -13.94
C SER A 143 -11.09 -5.37 -13.58
N ALA A 144 -11.38 -5.53 -12.29
CA ALA A 144 -12.75 -5.69 -11.82
C ALA A 144 -13.57 -4.40 -12.01
N LEU A 145 -12.96 -3.24 -11.78
CA LEU A 145 -13.59 -1.94 -12.02
C LEU A 145 -13.83 -1.70 -13.52
N ILE A 146 -12.89 -2.06 -14.39
CA ILE A 146 -12.99 -1.98 -15.85
C ILE A 146 -14.15 -2.84 -16.36
N ALA A 147 -14.34 -4.03 -15.80
CA ALA A 147 -15.47 -4.89 -16.18
C ALA A 147 -16.83 -4.22 -15.93
N GLY A 148 -16.92 -3.34 -14.91
CA GLY A 148 -18.12 -2.56 -14.59
C GLY A 148 -18.24 -1.23 -15.35
N ALA A 149 -17.14 -0.67 -15.85
CA ALA A 149 -17.11 0.58 -16.60
C ALA A 149 -16.10 0.52 -17.78
N PRO A 150 -16.37 -0.29 -18.82
CA PRO A 150 -15.40 -0.52 -19.91
C PRO A 150 -15.02 0.76 -20.67
N GLU A 151 -15.93 1.72 -20.75
CA GLU A 151 -15.71 3.03 -21.36
C GLU A 151 -14.70 3.92 -20.60
N ARG A 152 -14.38 3.56 -19.35
CA ARG A 152 -13.41 4.27 -18.50
C ARG A 152 -12.06 3.59 -18.40
N THR A 153 -11.79 2.57 -19.22
CA THR A 153 -10.55 1.76 -19.18
C THR A 153 -9.27 2.58 -19.10
N ASP A 154 -9.11 3.57 -19.98
CA ASP A 154 -7.90 4.40 -20.02
C ASP A 154 -7.72 5.24 -18.73
N THR A 155 -8.84 5.73 -18.19
CA THR A 155 -8.82 6.52 -16.95
C THR A 155 -8.48 5.63 -15.76
N ILE A 156 -9.11 4.45 -15.66
CA ILE A 156 -8.86 3.50 -14.58
C ILE A 156 -7.39 3.06 -14.58
N THR A 157 -6.89 2.65 -15.75
CA THR A 157 -5.52 2.17 -15.91
C THR A 157 -4.51 3.27 -15.58
N ALA A 158 -4.69 4.47 -16.12
CA ALA A 158 -3.76 5.56 -15.89
C ALA A 158 -3.71 6.01 -14.42
N TYR A 159 -4.86 6.16 -13.77
CA TYR A 159 -4.94 6.61 -12.37
C TYR A 159 -4.44 5.52 -11.40
N ALA A 160 -4.73 4.25 -11.67
CA ALA A 160 -4.22 3.13 -10.88
C ALA A 160 -2.68 3.02 -10.99
N SER A 161 -2.15 3.10 -12.22
CA SER A 161 -0.70 3.09 -12.47
C SER A 161 0.00 4.30 -11.86
N ALA A 162 -0.61 5.49 -11.92
CA ALA A 162 -0.10 6.69 -11.25
C ALA A 162 -0.01 6.52 -9.73
N SER A 163 -1.09 6.02 -9.12
CA SER A 163 -1.11 5.72 -7.68
C SER A 163 -0.02 4.72 -7.31
N GLN A 164 0.14 3.65 -8.09
CA GLN A 164 1.12 2.61 -7.80
C GLN A 164 2.55 3.11 -7.87
N LEU A 165 2.84 3.91 -8.90
CA LEU A 165 4.16 4.52 -9.06
C LEU A 165 4.44 5.49 -7.91
N LEU A 166 3.48 6.37 -7.59
CA LEU A 166 3.63 7.35 -6.52
C LEU A 166 3.80 6.67 -5.15
N THR A 167 2.96 5.69 -4.84
CA THR A 167 3.02 4.95 -3.56
C THR A 167 4.33 4.18 -3.42
N SER A 168 4.80 3.54 -4.51
CA SER A 168 6.08 2.82 -4.50
C SER A 168 7.27 3.75 -4.26
N PHE A 169 7.21 4.99 -4.73
CA PHE A 169 8.27 5.97 -4.57
C PHE A 169 8.17 6.75 -3.25
N LEU A 170 7.04 7.41 -3.00
CA LEU A 170 6.82 8.27 -1.84
C LEU A 170 6.55 7.50 -0.56
N GLY A 171 5.94 6.31 -0.65
CA GLY A 171 5.49 5.58 0.53
C GLY A 171 6.61 5.16 1.47
N THR A 172 7.80 4.85 0.94
CA THR A 172 8.97 4.58 1.78
C THR A 172 9.37 5.82 2.60
N TYR A 173 9.32 7.01 2.00
CA TYR A 173 9.64 8.26 2.71
C TYR A 173 8.57 8.59 3.75
N THR A 174 7.29 8.50 3.38
CA THR A 174 6.16 8.67 4.31
C THR A 174 6.27 7.70 5.48
N MET A 175 6.64 6.45 5.22
CA MET A 175 6.86 5.46 6.27
C MET A 175 7.96 5.90 7.22
N VAL A 176 9.17 6.20 6.71
CA VAL A 176 10.33 6.56 7.56
C VAL A 176 10.06 7.82 8.38
N PHE A 177 9.50 8.87 7.76
CA PHE A 177 9.37 10.18 8.38
C PHE A 177 8.07 10.36 9.19
N LEU A 178 7.01 9.64 8.86
CA LEU A 178 5.69 9.83 9.48
C LEU A 178 5.21 8.55 10.19
N ALA A 179 5.15 7.41 9.49
CA ALA A 179 4.59 6.18 10.06
C ALA A 179 5.42 5.64 11.23
N VAL A 180 6.75 5.57 11.09
CA VAL A 180 7.66 5.10 12.14
C VAL A 180 7.55 5.90 13.45
N PRO A 181 7.68 7.25 13.46
CA PRO A 181 7.56 8.01 14.69
C PRO A 181 6.15 7.92 15.30
N LEU A 182 5.12 7.97 14.46
CA LEU A 182 3.72 7.83 14.89
C LEU A 182 3.48 6.46 15.55
N GLN A 183 3.95 5.39 14.92
CA GLN A 183 3.80 4.03 15.42
C GLN A 183 4.49 3.84 16.77
N ARG A 184 5.72 4.36 16.92
CA ARG A 184 6.43 4.29 18.20
C ARG A 184 5.66 4.99 19.32
N PHE A 185 5.11 6.17 19.04
CA PHE A 185 4.31 6.92 19.99
C PHE A 185 3.04 6.15 20.37
N MET A 186 2.26 5.70 19.39
CA MET A 186 1.01 4.97 19.61
C MET A 186 1.22 3.63 20.30
N TYR A 187 2.21 2.83 19.87
CA TYR A 187 2.52 1.55 20.49
C TYR A 187 2.84 1.71 21.97
N LYS A 188 3.66 2.70 22.32
CA LYS A 188 4.01 3.00 23.71
C LYS A 188 2.79 3.40 24.54
N LEU A 189 1.88 4.17 23.96
CA LEU A 189 0.63 4.59 24.62
C LEU A 189 -0.29 3.39 24.87
N LEU A 190 -0.54 2.57 23.84
CA LEU A 190 -1.46 1.44 23.89
C LEU A 190 -0.98 0.30 24.79
N VAL A 191 0.33 0.02 24.79
CA VAL A 191 0.90 -1.08 25.60
C VAL A 191 1.09 -0.66 27.06
N ARG A 192 1.40 0.61 27.35
CA ARG A 192 1.45 1.11 28.74
C ARG A 192 0.10 1.00 29.46
N GLY A 193 -1.00 1.15 28.73
CA GLY A 193 -2.35 1.03 29.29
C GLY A 193 -2.76 -0.39 29.74
N LYS A 194 -2.04 -1.43 29.32
CA LYS A 194 -2.32 -2.84 29.67
C LYS A 194 -1.44 -3.38 30.81
N ALA A 195 -0.58 -2.55 31.41
CA ALA A 195 0.11 -2.86 32.65
C ALA A 195 -0.75 -2.44 33.85
N LYS A 196 -1.86 -3.15 34.06
CA LYS A 196 -2.62 -3.09 35.31
C LYS A 196 -3.37 -4.39 35.53
#